data_AF-A0AAE9LPE6-F1
#
_entry.id   AF-A0AAE9LPE6-F1
#
_cell.length_a   1.000
_cell.length_b   1.000
_cell.length_c   1.000
_cell.angle_alpha   90.00
_cell.angle_beta   90.00
_cell.angle_gamma   90.00
#
_symmetry.space_group_name_H-M   'P 1'
#
loop_
_entity.id
_entity.type
_entity.pdbx_description
1 polymer ?
#
loop_
_entity_poly.entity_id
_entity_poly.type
_entity_poly.pdbx_seq_one_letter_code
_entity_poly.pdbx_strand_id
1 'polypeptide(L)'
;MSKVTGIKSVDFKITAYGYGVVNWNGPTTLTGDDGTTVDNHSLPKLRGYSNLTGRIKETGYKYKKEASDIDFSKTPLYISQNCIRHHLFRDQAYDLHYAKDKNLIDVLASITGLIRGYVVPSSQCKRTSPLLITDFIDQLGNGNFEQMGRSGSKEKGKDDKGKDVASNSFYSKTTFGDTEYVAYGSISIEQLEFISLDKKFDRASMIIKEGEGEKIAETVQEFIQQLDASRQPKAVFHPNYVRKGTIFEEGEVGILLDNTAIDILVNETLNLLRELSIKQAKGYMYVESVEVDYNDSNKMMRIKRSPEQANLEPQMDYAVYFEAQ
;
A
#
# COMPACT_ATOMS: atom_id res chain seq x y z
N MET A 1 29.89 11.19 17.20
CA MET A 1 28.63 10.82 16.52
C MET A 1 27.49 11.61 17.14
N SER A 2 26.96 12.57 16.41
CA SER A 2 25.75 13.32 16.79
C SER A 2 24.51 12.43 16.67
N LYS A 3 23.58 12.53 17.61
CA LYS A 3 22.29 11.83 17.52
C LYS A 3 21.43 12.51 16.45
N VAL A 4 20.70 11.73 15.66
CA VAL A 4 19.68 12.26 14.74
C VAL A 4 18.47 12.75 15.55
N THR A 5 18.14 14.03 15.40
CA THR A 5 17.02 14.74 16.04
C THR A 5 16.10 15.32 14.96
N GLY A 6 14.85 15.62 15.31
CA GLY A 6 13.82 16.08 14.36
C GLY A 6 12.69 15.07 14.21
N ILE A 7 11.71 15.40 13.37
CA ILE A 7 10.61 14.49 13.01
C ILE A 7 11.18 13.33 12.18
N LYS A 8 10.99 12.10 12.66
CA LYS A 8 11.56 10.87 12.07
C LYS A 8 10.58 10.16 11.16
N SER A 9 9.30 10.28 11.47
CA SER A 9 8.21 9.77 10.64
C SER A 9 6.96 10.63 10.81
N VAL A 10 6.13 10.64 9.78
CA VAL A 10 4.77 11.19 9.85
C VAL A 10 3.83 10.00 9.90
N ASP A 11 3.40 9.66 11.11
CA ASP A 11 2.47 8.56 11.36
C ASP A 11 1.04 9.06 11.20
N PHE A 12 0.12 8.21 10.78
CA PHE A 12 -1.27 8.60 10.62
C PHE A 12 -2.24 7.44 10.87
N LYS A 13 -3.46 7.79 11.27
CA LYS A 13 -4.61 6.89 11.41
C LYS A 13 -5.66 7.34 10.40
N ILE A 14 -6.23 6.37 9.69
CA ILE A 14 -7.25 6.58 8.67
C ILE A 14 -8.55 5.93 9.15
N THR A 15 -9.64 6.67 9.06
CA THR A 15 -11.00 6.16 9.20
C THR A 15 -11.71 6.32 7.86
N ALA A 16 -12.34 5.25 7.37
CA ALA A 16 -13.00 5.23 6.07
C ALA A 16 -14.35 4.53 6.13
N TYR A 17 -15.30 4.99 5.34
CA TYR A 17 -16.64 4.41 5.26
C TYR A 17 -16.91 3.85 3.87
N GLY A 18 -17.81 2.87 3.79
CA GLY A 18 -18.16 2.26 2.52
C GLY A 18 -19.35 1.32 2.60
N TYR A 19 -19.67 0.75 1.46
CA TYR A 19 -20.71 -0.28 1.33
C TYR A 19 -20.22 -1.38 0.39
N GLY A 20 -20.41 -2.64 0.80
CA GLY A 20 -20.02 -3.80 0.02
C GLY A 20 -18.52 -4.07 -0.01
N VAL A 21 -18.17 -5.22 -0.58
CA VAL A 21 -16.77 -5.65 -0.70
C VAL A 21 -16.14 -5.05 -1.95
N VAL A 22 -15.11 -4.21 -1.76
CA VAL A 22 -14.31 -3.65 -2.86
C VAL A 22 -13.10 -4.51 -3.23
N ASN A 23 -12.58 -5.34 -2.31
CA ASN A 23 -11.40 -6.18 -2.54
C ASN A 23 -11.67 -7.66 -2.23
N TRP A 24 -11.90 -8.44 -3.28
CA TRP A 24 -12.20 -9.87 -3.20
C TRP A 24 -10.92 -10.73 -3.13
N ASN A 25 -11.02 -11.90 -2.48
CA ASN A 25 -9.96 -12.91 -2.51
C ASN A 25 -10.14 -13.85 -3.70
N GLY A 26 -11.36 -14.37 -3.88
CA GLY A 26 -11.71 -15.24 -5.01
C GLY A 26 -12.56 -16.45 -4.62
N PRO A 27 -12.81 -17.37 -5.57
CA PRO A 27 -13.53 -18.61 -5.30
C PRO A 27 -12.74 -19.48 -4.32
N THR A 28 -13.44 -20.03 -3.32
CA THR A 28 -12.87 -20.87 -2.27
C THR A 28 -13.70 -22.13 -2.11
N THR A 29 -13.05 -23.29 -2.15
CA THR A 29 -13.70 -24.57 -1.87
C THR A 29 -14.12 -24.65 -0.41
N LEU A 30 -15.43 -24.84 -0.19
CA LEU A 30 -16.10 -24.90 1.10
C LEU A 30 -17.09 -26.07 1.11
N THR A 31 -17.74 -26.29 2.24
CA THR A 31 -18.84 -27.25 2.39
C THR A 31 -20.17 -26.49 2.42
N GLY A 32 -21.17 -26.99 1.70
CA GLY A 32 -22.55 -26.50 1.75
C GLY A 32 -23.32 -27.12 2.92
N ASP A 33 -24.52 -26.62 3.18
CA ASP A 33 -25.37 -27.08 4.30
C ASP A 33 -25.74 -28.57 4.23
N ASP A 34 -25.68 -29.18 3.04
CA ASP A 34 -25.93 -30.59 2.79
C ASP A 34 -24.68 -31.48 2.99
N GLY A 35 -23.57 -30.89 3.44
CA GLY A 35 -22.29 -31.58 3.61
C GLY A 35 -21.52 -31.81 2.30
N THR A 36 -22.02 -31.33 1.17
CA THR A 36 -21.33 -31.46 -0.13
C THR A 36 -20.32 -30.34 -0.34
N THR A 37 -19.31 -30.61 -1.17
CA THR A 37 -18.30 -29.60 -1.52
C THR A 37 -18.86 -28.61 -2.54
N VAL A 38 -18.64 -27.32 -2.28
CA VAL A 38 -19.01 -26.21 -3.17
C VAL A 38 -17.74 -25.44 -3.55
N ASP A 39 -17.48 -25.33 -4.86
CA ASP A 39 -16.25 -24.71 -5.40
C ASP A 39 -16.46 -23.29 -5.93
N ASN A 40 -17.71 -22.86 -6.12
CA ASN A 40 -18.06 -21.57 -6.73
C ASN A 40 -18.56 -20.53 -5.71
N HIS A 41 -18.19 -20.68 -4.43
CA HIS A 41 -18.42 -19.67 -3.40
C HIS A 41 -17.25 -18.68 -3.36
N SER A 42 -17.49 -17.38 -3.62
CA SER A 42 -16.42 -16.38 -3.54
C SER A 42 -16.34 -15.76 -2.15
N LEU A 43 -15.14 -15.77 -1.57
CA LEU A 43 -14.86 -15.08 -0.31
C LEU A 43 -14.16 -13.73 -0.54
N PRO A 44 -14.47 -12.72 0.29
CA PRO A 44 -13.66 -11.52 0.38
C PRO A 44 -12.36 -11.82 1.11
N LYS A 45 -11.48 -10.81 1.23
CA LYS A 45 -10.29 -10.94 2.05
C LYS A 45 -10.66 -10.84 3.53
N LEU A 46 -10.51 -11.96 4.24
CA LEU A 46 -10.77 -12.08 5.68
C LEU A 46 -9.45 -12.30 6.42
N ARG A 47 -9.16 -11.47 7.43
CA ARG A 47 -7.88 -11.55 8.17
C ARG A 47 -7.78 -12.88 8.90
N GLY A 48 -6.69 -13.62 8.68
CA GLY A 48 -6.42 -14.85 9.42
C GLY A 48 -7.39 -16.00 9.14
N TYR A 49 -8.26 -15.87 8.13
CA TYR A 49 -9.21 -16.90 7.77
C TYR A 49 -8.52 -18.13 7.15
N SER A 50 -9.00 -19.31 7.53
CA SER A 50 -8.68 -20.58 6.89
C SER A 50 -9.98 -21.32 6.59
N ASN A 51 -10.09 -21.88 5.38
CA ASN A 51 -11.22 -22.70 4.96
C ASN A 51 -11.15 -24.14 5.49
N LEU A 52 -10.22 -24.45 6.39
CA LEU A 52 -10.05 -25.77 6.98
C LEU A 52 -10.59 -25.80 8.41
N THR A 53 -11.21 -26.91 8.80
CA THR A 53 -11.68 -27.11 10.20
C THR A 53 -10.59 -27.63 11.14
N GLY A 54 -9.44 -28.05 10.59
CA GLY A 54 -8.38 -28.72 11.33
C GLY A 54 -8.56 -30.24 11.48
N ARG A 55 -9.72 -30.80 11.10
CA ARG A 55 -9.94 -32.25 11.10
C ARG A 55 -9.33 -32.89 9.85
N ILE A 56 -8.69 -34.06 10.04
CA ILE A 56 -8.04 -34.84 8.97
C ILE A 56 -8.57 -36.26 9.01
N LYS A 57 -9.00 -36.80 7.86
CA LYS A 57 -9.39 -38.21 7.71
C LYS A 57 -8.14 -39.08 7.58
N GLU A 58 -8.25 -40.38 7.88
CA GLU A 58 -7.16 -41.36 7.69
C GLU A 58 -6.57 -41.34 6.26
N THR A 59 -7.37 -40.98 5.26
CA THR A 59 -6.94 -40.82 3.86
C THR A 59 -6.10 -39.56 3.60
N GLY A 60 -5.80 -38.77 4.63
CA GLY A 60 -5.12 -37.46 4.51
C GLY A 60 -6.04 -36.30 4.09
N TYR A 61 -7.34 -36.56 3.86
CA TYR A 61 -8.30 -35.53 3.46
C TYR A 61 -8.54 -34.52 4.60
N LYS A 62 -8.36 -33.23 4.32
CA LYS A 62 -8.60 -32.13 5.26
C LYS A 62 -10.01 -31.58 5.09
N TYR A 63 -10.81 -31.64 6.15
CA TYR A 63 -12.19 -31.14 6.13
C TYR A 63 -12.24 -29.62 5.93
N LYS A 64 -13.21 -29.20 5.11
CA LYS A 64 -13.48 -27.79 4.82
C LYS A 64 -14.53 -27.24 5.78
N LYS A 65 -14.49 -25.93 6.00
CA LYS A 65 -15.53 -25.22 6.74
C LYS A 65 -16.79 -25.06 5.89
N GLU A 66 -17.91 -24.91 6.57
CA GLU A 66 -19.17 -24.53 5.93
C GLU A 66 -19.07 -23.08 5.43
N ALA A 67 -19.78 -22.77 4.34
CA ALA A 67 -19.73 -21.42 3.76
C ALA A 67 -20.34 -20.33 4.66
N SER A 68 -21.17 -20.72 5.62
CA SER A 68 -21.78 -19.86 6.64
C SER A 68 -20.98 -19.79 7.95
N ASP A 69 -19.97 -20.66 8.15
CA ASP A 69 -19.14 -20.73 9.37
C ASP A 69 -18.00 -19.70 9.33
N ILE A 70 -18.37 -18.43 9.46
CA ILE A 70 -17.43 -17.30 9.49
C ILE A 70 -17.75 -16.37 10.66
N ASP A 71 -16.77 -16.16 11.52
CA ASP A 71 -16.82 -15.20 12.61
C ASP A 71 -16.04 -13.94 12.22
N PHE A 72 -16.76 -12.88 11.84
CA PHE A 72 -16.16 -11.61 11.40
C PHE A 72 -15.50 -10.82 12.54
N SER A 73 -15.77 -11.15 13.81
CA SER A 73 -15.05 -10.54 14.94
C SER A 73 -13.62 -11.10 15.06
N LYS A 74 -13.42 -12.36 14.70
CA LYS A 74 -12.10 -13.03 14.72
C LYS A 74 -11.37 -12.92 13.39
N THR A 75 -12.11 -12.95 12.30
CA THR A 75 -11.59 -12.90 10.93
C THR A 75 -12.24 -11.76 10.14
N PRO A 76 -11.99 -10.50 10.53
CA PRO A 76 -12.67 -9.35 9.93
C PRO A 76 -12.33 -9.19 8.45
N LEU A 77 -13.27 -8.58 7.72
CA LEU A 77 -13.04 -8.08 6.38
C LEU A 77 -11.88 -7.09 6.38
N TYR A 78 -11.05 -7.13 5.34
CA TYR A 78 -10.07 -6.06 5.13
C TYR A 78 -9.84 -5.76 3.66
N ILE A 79 -9.49 -4.52 3.37
CA ILE A 79 -8.93 -4.12 2.07
C ILE A 79 -7.42 -4.21 2.18
N SER A 80 -6.80 -4.97 1.27
CA SER A 80 -5.35 -5.17 1.33
C SER A 80 -4.59 -3.89 0.98
N GLN A 81 -3.44 -3.67 1.63
CA GLN A 81 -2.53 -2.56 1.34
C GLN A 81 -2.18 -2.45 -0.15
N ASN A 82 -2.07 -3.58 -0.87
CA ASN A 82 -1.82 -3.57 -2.31
C ASN A 82 -2.97 -2.95 -3.09
N CYS A 83 -4.22 -3.23 -2.71
CA CYS A 83 -5.39 -2.62 -3.33
C CYS A 83 -5.45 -1.12 -3.02
N ILE A 84 -5.16 -0.73 -1.77
CA ILE A 84 -5.11 0.68 -1.36
C ILE A 84 -4.07 1.43 -2.18
N ARG A 85 -2.83 0.94 -2.23
CA ARG A 85 -1.74 1.55 -3.01
C ARG A 85 -2.05 1.62 -4.50
N HIS A 86 -2.71 0.60 -5.06
CA HIS A 86 -3.13 0.66 -6.45
C HIS A 86 -4.09 1.82 -6.72
N HIS A 87 -5.08 2.04 -5.85
CA HIS A 87 -6.04 3.14 -6.03
C HIS A 87 -5.45 4.50 -5.67
N LEU A 88 -4.53 4.58 -4.71
CA LEU A 88 -3.81 5.82 -4.36
C LEU A 88 -2.97 6.35 -5.55
N PHE A 89 -2.44 5.45 -6.37
CA PHE A 89 -1.59 5.79 -7.52
C PHE A 89 -2.20 5.28 -8.85
N ARG A 90 -3.53 5.30 -8.93
CA ARG A 90 -4.28 4.66 -10.03
C ARG A 90 -3.95 5.25 -11.39
N ASP A 91 -3.75 6.56 -11.45
CA ASP A 91 -3.49 7.29 -12.69
C ASP A 91 -2.18 6.85 -13.36
N GLN A 92 -1.22 6.38 -12.55
CA GLN A 92 0.09 5.90 -12.98
C GLN A 92 0.23 4.37 -12.83
N ALA A 93 -0.88 3.63 -12.84
CA ALA A 93 -0.86 2.18 -12.62
C ALA A 93 -0.06 1.42 -13.68
N TYR A 94 -0.02 1.94 -14.93
CA TYR A 94 0.60 1.26 -16.07
C TYR A 94 1.94 1.85 -16.52
N ASP A 95 2.29 3.07 -16.09
CA ASP A 95 3.47 3.79 -16.56
C ASP A 95 4.77 3.03 -16.28
N LEU A 96 4.84 2.33 -15.15
CA LEU A 96 6.02 1.58 -14.75
C LEU A 96 6.35 0.42 -15.72
N HIS A 97 5.38 -0.10 -16.48
CA HIS A 97 5.64 -1.11 -17.52
C HIS A 97 6.43 -0.55 -18.71
N TYR A 98 6.40 0.76 -18.90
CA TYR A 98 7.11 1.47 -19.97
C TYR A 98 8.42 2.11 -19.49
N ALA A 99 8.72 2.01 -18.20
CA ALA A 99 9.96 2.51 -17.61
C ALA A 99 11.16 1.71 -18.13
N LYS A 100 12.13 2.43 -18.69
CA LYS A 100 13.40 1.94 -19.21
C LYS A 100 14.49 2.91 -18.74
N ASP A 101 15.74 2.52 -18.91
CA ASP A 101 16.88 3.33 -18.43
C ASP A 101 16.91 4.75 -19.03
N LYS A 102 16.34 4.95 -20.23
CA LYS A 102 16.35 6.26 -20.93
C LYS A 102 15.29 7.26 -20.44
N ASN A 103 14.18 6.79 -19.87
CA ASN A 103 13.05 7.63 -19.42
C ASN A 103 12.81 7.50 -17.90
N LEU A 104 13.80 6.96 -17.18
CA LEU A 104 13.67 6.73 -15.74
C LEU A 104 13.65 8.04 -14.93
N ILE A 105 14.14 9.14 -15.50
CA ILE A 105 14.06 10.47 -14.89
C ILE A 105 12.60 10.93 -14.72
N ASP A 106 11.74 10.67 -15.70
CA ASP A 106 10.32 11.01 -15.65
C ASP A 106 9.58 10.20 -14.57
N VAL A 107 10.00 8.95 -14.38
CA VAL A 107 9.47 8.10 -13.30
C VAL A 107 9.96 8.62 -11.94
N LEU A 108 11.23 8.99 -11.82
CA LEU A 108 11.81 9.49 -10.57
C LEU A 108 11.17 10.81 -10.14
N ALA A 109 11.01 11.76 -11.07
CA ALA A 109 10.36 13.05 -10.86
C ALA A 109 8.84 12.94 -10.96
N SER A 110 8.26 12.01 -10.20
CA SER A 110 6.80 11.81 -10.12
C SER A 110 6.39 11.35 -8.72
N ILE A 111 5.09 11.40 -8.43
CA ILE A 111 4.56 10.86 -7.16
C ILE A 111 4.81 9.34 -7.04
N THR A 112 4.79 8.61 -8.16
CA THR A 112 5.18 7.19 -8.18
C THR A 112 6.64 7.01 -7.81
N GLY A 113 7.54 7.83 -8.36
CA GLY A 113 8.97 7.81 -8.06
C GLY A 113 9.27 8.12 -6.60
N LEU A 114 8.71 9.21 -6.10
CA LEU A 114 9.07 9.76 -4.78
C LEU A 114 8.34 9.06 -3.62
N ILE A 115 7.09 8.62 -3.80
CA ILE A 115 6.24 8.07 -2.72
C ILE A 115 5.90 6.60 -2.90
N ARG A 116 5.45 6.17 -4.09
CA ARG A 116 5.02 4.78 -4.31
C ARG A 116 6.19 3.80 -4.32
N GLY A 117 7.36 4.26 -4.74
CA GLY A 117 8.50 3.41 -5.04
C GLY A 117 8.29 2.60 -6.32
N TYR A 118 9.39 2.08 -6.84
CA TYR A 118 9.39 1.35 -8.11
C TYR A 118 10.56 0.36 -8.19
N VAL A 119 10.44 -0.56 -9.14
CA VAL A 119 11.50 -1.49 -9.54
C VAL A 119 11.51 -1.54 -11.06
N VAL A 120 12.68 -1.40 -11.67
CA VAL A 120 12.91 -1.56 -13.10
C VAL A 120 13.53 -2.94 -13.34
N PRO A 121 12.80 -3.92 -13.90
CA PRO A 121 13.29 -5.29 -14.00
C PRO A 121 14.56 -5.43 -14.84
N SER A 122 14.74 -4.61 -15.88
CA SER A 122 15.87 -4.72 -16.81
C SER A 122 17.20 -4.25 -16.21
N SER A 123 17.20 -3.16 -15.44
CA SER A 123 18.42 -2.55 -14.89
C SER A 123 18.59 -2.78 -13.39
N GLN A 124 17.63 -3.42 -12.73
CA GLN A 124 17.58 -3.63 -11.28
C GLN A 124 17.55 -2.32 -10.46
N CYS A 125 17.36 -1.18 -11.13
CA CYS A 125 17.15 0.09 -10.45
C CYS A 125 15.87 0.01 -9.62
N LYS A 126 15.91 0.53 -8.40
CA LYS A 126 14.78 0.47 -7.49
C LYS A 126 14.80 1.63 -6.51
N ARG A 127 13.62 2.00 -6.07
CA ARG A 127 13.42 2.95 -4.97
C ARG A 127 12.38 2.39 -4.02
N THR A 128 12.76 2.25 -2.76
CA THR A 128 11.86 1.81 -1.69
C THR A 128 10.82 2.89 -1.43
N SER A 129 9.55 2.49 -1.29
CA SER A 129 8.46 3.37 -0.89
C SER A 129 8.69 3.91 0.53
N PRO A 130 8.77 5.24 0.74
CA PRO A 130 8.75 5.81 2.09
C PRO A 130 7.40 5.64 2.80
N LEU A 131 6.32 5.39 2.04
CA LEU A 131 4.97 5.22 2.56
C LEU A 131 4.69 3.77 2.98
N LEU A 132 4.41 3.56 4.26
CA LEU A 132 3.87 2.33 4.83
C LEU A 132 2.38 2.52 5.13
N ILE A 133 1.55 1.56 4.73
CA ILE A 133 0.10 1.56 5.01
C ILE A 133 -0.30 0.15 5.44
N THR A 134 -0.96 0.02 6.59
CA THR A 134 -1.56 -1.25 7.00
C THR A 134 -2.81 -1.54 6.19
N ASP A 135 -3.22 -2.79 6.20
CA ASP A 135 -4.54 -3.17 5.69
C ASP A 135 -5.66 -2.36 6.40
N PHE A 136 -6.71 -2.05 5.65
CA PHE A 136 -7.90 -1.35 6.13
C PHE A 136 -8.85 -2.38 6.71
N ILE A 137 -8.96 -2.45 8.03
CA ILE A 137 -9.70 -3.52 8.73
C ILE A 137 -11.11 -3.01 9.05
N ASP A 138 -12.12 -3.76 8.62
CA ASP A 138 -13.52 -3.46 8.94
C ASP A 138 -13.78 -3.61 10.45
N GLN A 139 -14.55 -2.69 11.00
CA GLN A 139 -14.93 -2.61 12.41
C GLN A 139 -16.36 -3.08 12.65
N LEU A 140 -17.22 -3.12 11.62
CA LEU A 140 -18.64 -3.39 11.78
C LEU A 140 -18.98 -4.88 11.69
N GLY A 141 -18.33 -5.62 10.78
CA GLY A 141 -18.56 -7.06 10.63
C GLY A 141 -19.93 -7.41 10.05
N ASN A 142 -20.54 -6.51 9.26
CA ASN A 142 -21.87 -6.67 8.65
C ASN A 142 -21.84 -7.62 7.43
N GLY A 143 -21.22 -8.79 7.59
CA GLY A 143 -21.09 -9.80 6.55
C GLY A 143 -22.17 -10.86 6.63
N ASN A 144 -22.56 -11.43 5.49
CA ASN A 144 -23.44 -12.58 5.44
C ASN A 144 -23.19 -13.44 4.19
N PHE A 145 -23.65 -14.69 4.25
CA PHE A 145 -23.77 -15.53 3.06
C PHE A 145 -24.88 -14.98 2.16
N GLU A 146 -24.61 -14.85 0.87
CA GLU A 146 -25.57 -14.41 -0.14
C GLU A 146 -25.58 -15.37 -1.33
N GLN A 147 -26.75 -15.94 -1.59
CA GLN A 147 -26.99 -16.79 -2.76
C GLN A 147 -27.31 -15.93 -3.97
N MET A 148 -26.56 -16.13 -5.05
CA MET A 148 -26.74 -15.44 -6.32
C MET A 148 -27.25 -16.40 -7.40
N GLY A 149 -27.85 -15.84 -8.43
CA GLY A 149 -28.33 -16.58 -9.60
C GLY A 149 -28.15 -15.79 -10.89
N ARG A 150 -28.13 -16.50 -12.03
CA ARG A 150 -28.26 -15.92 -13.37
C ARG A 150 -29.72 -16.01 -13.82
N SER A 151 -30.25 -14.94 -14.39
CA SER A 151 -31.53 -14.97 -15.11
C SER A 151 -31.36 -15.78 -16.40
N GLY A 152 -32.18 -16.81 -16.62
CA GLY A 152 -32.10 -17.68 -17.81
C GLY A 152 -32.29 -19.17 -17.49
N SER A 153 -31.99 -20.03 -18.47
CA SER A 153 -32.14 -21.48 -18.36
C SER A 153 -31.30 -22.05 -17.20
N LYS A 154 -31.95 -22.84 -16.33
CA LYS A 154 -31.31 -23.59 -15.24
C LYS A 154 -30.74 -24.93 -15.73
N GLU A 155 -30.84 -25.24 -17.02
CA GLU A 155 -30.52 -26.54 -17.57
C GLU A 155 -29.05 -26.89 -17.40
N LYS A 156 -28.81 -28.16 -17.09
CA LYS A 156 -27.48 -28.75 -17.04
C LYS A 156 -26.97 -28.89 -18.48
N GLY A 157 -25.80 -28.34 -18.77
CA GLY A 157 -25.10 -28.63 -20.02
C GLY A 157 -24.60 -30.07 -20.03
N LYS A 158 -24.21 -30.60 -21.20
CA LYS A 158 -23.49 -31.87 -21.30
C LYS A 158 -22.01 -31.61 -21.56
N ASP A 159 -21.12 -32.39 -20.95
CA ASP A 159 -19.69 -32.37 -21.26
C ASP A 159 -19.41 -33.06 -22.61
N ASP A 160 -18.15 -33.02 -23.06
CA ASP A 160 -17.70 -33.66 -24.31
C ASP A 160 -17.91 -35.19 -24.34
N LYS A 161 -18.31 -35.79 -23.21
CA LYS A 161 -18.62 -37.21 -23.03
C LYS A 161 -20.12 -37.46 -22.80
N GLY A 162 -20.97 -36.45 -23.00
CA GLY A 162 -22.41 -36.52 -22.89
C GLY A 162 -22.94 -36.61 -21.45
N LYS A 163 -22.11 -36.39 -20.42
CA LYS A 163 -22.52 -36.37 -19.02
C LYS A 163 -23.05 -35.00 -18.62
N ASP A 164 -24.10 -34.99 -17.81
CA ASP A 164 -24.65 -33.75 -17.26
C ASP A 164 -23.62 -33.03 -16.40
N VAL A 165 -23.31 -31.79 -16.75
CA VAL A 165 -22.49 -30.86 -15.98
C VAL A 165 -23.39 -30.12 -14.99
N ALA A 166 -22.91 -29.93 -13.77
CA ALA A 166 -23.62 -29.12 -12.77
C ALA A 166 -24.00 -27.74 -13.36
N SER A 167 -25.23 -27.31 -13.10
CA SER A 167 -25.72 -26.01 -13.59
C SER A 167 -24.96 -24.89 -12.89
N ASN A 168 -24.15 -24.14 -13.64
CA ASN A 168 -23.40 -22.97 -13.14
C ASN A 168 -24.28 -21.71 -13.00
N SER A 169 -25.60 -21.88 -13.01
CA SER A 169 -26.58 -20.79 -12.94
C SER A 169 -26.68 -20.20 -11.54
N PHE A 170 -26.37 -20.98 -10.51
CA PHE A 170 -26.32 -20.55 -9.12
C PHE A 170 -24.88 -20.50 -8.62
N TYR A 171 -24.54 -19.43 -7.94
CA TYR A 171 -23.25 -19.23 -7.28
C TYR A 171 -23.50 -18.45 -5.99
N SER A 172 -22.55 -18.43 -5.07
CA SER A 172 -22.73 -17.71 -3.81
C SER A 172 -21.50 -16.90 -3.45
N LYS A 173 -21.69 -15.93 -2.56
CA LYS A 173 -20.62 -15.07 -2.07
C LYS A 173 -20.84 -14.78 -0.60
N THR A 174 -19.77 -14.50 0.12
CA THR A 174 -19.86 -13.78 1.39
C THR A 174 -19.81 -12.29 1.08
N THR A 175 -20.93 -11.59 1.25
CA THR A 175 -21.08 -10.16 0.96
C THR A 175 -21.18 -9.35 2.25
N PHE A 176 -21.10 -8.03 2.13
CA PHE A 176 -21.11 -7.09 3.26
C PHE A 176 -22.05 -5.93 2.93
N GLY A 177 -22.73 -5.41 3.95
CA GLY A 177 -23.49 -4.16 3.88
C GLY A 177 -22.60 -2.94 4.12
N ASP A 178 -23.02 -2.08 5.05
CA ASP A 178 -22.21 -0.94 5.52
C ASP A 178 -20.91 -1.42 6.16
N THR A 179 -19.84 -0.69 5.90
CA THR A 179 -18.48 -1.00 6.39
C THR A 179 -17.80 0.26 6.94
N GLU A 180 -17.02 0.09 8.00
CA GLU A 180 -16.17 1.12 8.59
C GLU A 180 -14.77 0.56 8.74
N TYR A 181 -13.79 1.16 8.09
CA TYR A 181 -12.42 0.68 8.10
C TYR A 181 -11.52 1.57 8.94
N VAL A 182 -10.64 0.95 9.72
CA VAL A 182 -9.52 1.62 10.39
C VAL A 182 -8.21 1.09 9.84
N ALA A 183 -7.29 2.01 9.52
CA ALA A 183 -5.93 1.70 9.12
C ALA A 183 -4.93 2.66 9.78
N TYR A 184 -3.67 2.24 9.80
CA TYR A 184 -2.55 3.07 10.22
C TYR A 184 -1.51 3.10 9.11
N GLY A 185 -0.71 4.16 9.07
CA GLY A 185 0.42 4.24 8.18
C GLY A 185 1.49 5.20 8.69
N SER A 186 2.58 5.28 7.94
CA SER A 186 3.75 6.07 8.31
C SER A 186 4.55 6.44 7.08
N ILE A 187 4.95 7.70 6.99
CA ILE A 187 5.90 8.21 6.00
C ILE A 187 7.29 8.26 6.66
N SER A 188 8.21 7.44 6.18
CA SER A 188 9.59 7.39 6.66
C SER A 188 10.40 8.56 6.09
N ILE A 189 10.87 9.46 6.95
CA ILE A 189 11.66 10.63 6.53
C ILE A 189 13.00 10.20 5.94
N GLU A 190 13.70 9.23 6.55
CA GLU A 190 14.97 8.71 6.04
C GLU A 190 14.87 8.18 4.59
N GLN A 191 13.76 7.49 4.26
CA GLN A 191 13.55 6.96 2.91
C GLN A 191 13.05 8.01 1.93
N LEU A 192 12.34 9.02 2.42
CA LEU A 192 11.78 10.09 1.61
C LEU A 192 12.88 11.10 1.23
N GLU A 193 13.68 11.53 2.21
CA GLU A 193 14.64 12.64 2.07
C GLU A 193 15.78 12.33 1.11
N PHE A 194 16.18 11.06 1.00
CA PHE A 194 17.38 10.67 0.25
C PHE A 194 17.06 9.82 -0.97
N ILE A 195 17.69 10.17 -2.09
CA ILE A 195 17.57 9.48 -3.37
C ILE A 195 18.97 9.00 -3.78
N SER A 196 19.24 7.72 -3.57
CA SER A 196 20.50 7.11 -4.00
C SER A 196 20.54 6.99 -5.53
N LEU A 197 21.67 7.40 -6.11
CA LEU A 197 22.00 7.26 -7.53
C LEU A 197 23.21 6.31 -7.71
N ASP A 198 23.58 5.59 -6.66
CA ASP A 198 24.76 4.74 -6.60
C ASP A 198 24.41 3.25 -6.48
N LYS A 199 25.21 2.41 -7.13
CA LYS A 199 25.10 0.95 -7.04
C LYS A 199 25.80 0.39 -5.81
N LYS A 200 26.65 1.16 -5.11
CA LYS A 200 27.46 0.71 -3.97
C LYS A 200 26.67 -0.10 -2.92
N PHE A 201 25.43 0.30 -2.63
CA PHE A 201 24.57 -0.33 -1.63
C PHE A 201 23.31 -0.96 -2.21
N ASP A 202 23.35 -1.39 -3.49
CA ASP A 202 22.23 -2.04 -4.19
C ASP A 202 20.91 -1.26 -4.08
N ARG A 203 20.95 0.07 -4.16
CA ARG A 203 19.78 0.95 -4.01
C ARG A 203 19.75 2.10 -5.02
N ALA A 204 20.46 1.95 -6.15
CA ALA A 204 20.43 2.89 -7.24
C ALA A 204 19.00 3.11 -7.73
N SER A 205 18.48 4.33 -7.54
CA SER A 205 17.17 4.74 -8.06
C SER A 205 17.22 4.83 -9.58
N MET A 206 18.38 5.23 -10.12
CA MET A 206 18.69 5.20 -11.55
C MET A 206 20.21 5.16 -11.75
N ILE A 207 20.65 4.73 -12.92
CA ILE A 207 22.07 4.74 -13.31
C ILE A 207 22.37 6.07 -13.98
N ILE A 208 23.38 6.78 -13.48
CA ILE A 208 23.76 8.10 -13.99
C ILE A 208 25.19 8.08 -14.54
N LYS A 209 25.49 9.04 -15.42
CA LYS A 209 26.86 9.38 -15.84
C LYS A 209 27.35 10.61 -15.07
N GLU A 210 28.65 10.84 -15.16
CA GLU A 210 29.27 12.05 -14.61
C GLU A 210 28.63 13.32 -15.20
N GLY A 211 28.27 14.27 -14.35
CA GLY A 211 27.59 15.52 -14.74
C GLY A 211 26.08 15.42 -14.95
N GLU A 212 25.44 14.25 -14.82
CA GLU A 212 23.98 14.12 -14.93
C GLU A 212 23.25 14.40 -13.60
N GLY A 213 23.96 14.25 -12.47
CA GLY A 213 23.38 14.35 -11.12
C GLY A 213 22.67 15.68 -10.82
N GLU A 214 23.28 16.81 -11.19
CA GLU A 214 22.70 18.14 -10.97
C GLU A 214 21.40 18.33 -11.76
N LYS A 215 21.36 17.88 -13.02
CA LYS A 215 20.16 17.97 -13.87
C LYS A 215 19.00 17.13 -13.32
N ILE A 216 19.31 15.96 -12.77
CA ILE A 216 18.32 15.10 -12.13
C ILE A 216 17.78 15.77 -10.87
N ALA A 217 18.65 16.38 -10.07
CA ALA A 217 18.25 17.13 -8.88
C ALA A 217 17.35 18.32 -9.24
N GLU A 218 17.70 19.08 -10.27
CA GLU A 218 16.88 20.17 -10.81
C GLU A 218 15.50 19.67 -11.25
N THR A 219 15.44 18.57 -12.01
CA THR A 219 14.16 17.98 -12.47
C THR A 219 13.29 17.52 -11.29
N VAL A 220 13.89 16.90 -10.27
CA VAL A 220 13.18 16.50 -9.04
C VAL A 220 12.67 17.74 -8.29
N GLN A 221 13.49 18.78 -8.17
CA GLN A 221 13.11 20.04 -7.53
C GLN A 221 11.94 20.71 -8.26
N GLU A 222 11.99 20.78 -9.59
CA GLU A 222 10.93 21.35 -10.41
C GLU A 222 9.61 20.59 -10.23
N PHE A 223 9.65 19.26 -10.22
CA PHE A 223 8.45 18.46 -9.95
C PHE A 223 7.87 18.76 -8.56
N ILE A 224 8.69 18.79 -7.51
CA ILE A 224 8.21 19.08 -6.15
C ILE A 224 7.66 20.51 -6.07
N GLN A 225 8.31 21.47 -6.74
CA GLN A 225 7.85 22.86 -6.84
C GLN A 225 6.50 22.97 -7.55
N GLN A 226 6.19 22.11 -8.52
CA GLN A 226 4.89 22.09 -9.21
C GLN A 226 3.75 21.63 -8.29
N LEU A 227 4.03 20.79 -7.28
CA LEU A 227 3.03 20.37 -6.30
C LEU A 227 2.58 21.53 -5.40
N ASP A 228 3.51 22.45 -5.09
CA ASP A 228 3.21 23.70 -4.36
C ASP A 228 4.09 24.85 -4.86
N ALA A 229 3.56 25.61 -5.81
CA ALA A 229 4.24 26.75 -6.45
C ALA A 229 4.56 27.91 -5.49
N SER A 230 3.99 27.92 -4.28
CA SER A 230 4.17 29.01 -3.32
C SER A 230 5.46 28.89 -2.49
N ARG A 231 6.06 27.70 -2.47
CA ARG A 231 7.23 27.35 -1.64
C ARG A 231 8.49 27.28 -2.48
N GLN A 232 9.65 27.02 -1.87
CA GLN A 232 10.93 26.90 -2.57
C GLN A 232 11.68 25.64 -2.12
N PRO A 233 11.27 24.45 -2.58
CA PRO A 233 11.96 23.20 -2.26
C PRO A 233 13.38 23.19 -2.84
N LYS A 234 14.28 22.45 -2.18
CA LYS A 234 15.63 22.18 -2.69
C LYS A 234 15.90 20.70 -2.78
N ALA A 235 16.46 20.29 -3.91
CA ALA A 235 17.02 18.96 -4.11
C ALA A 235 18.51 19.12 -4.45
N VAL A 236 19.40 18.66 -3.56
CA VAL A 236 20.84 18.92 -3.67
C VAL A 236 21.57 17.63 -4.01
N PHE A 237 22.15 17.58 -5.20
CA PHE A 237 23.06 16.51 -5.60
C PHE A 237 24.40 16.61 -4.85
N HIS A 238 24.95 15.47 -4.44
CA HIS A 238 26.33 15.37 -3.97
C HIS A 238 26.94 14.03 -4.42
N PRO A 239 28.24 14.00 -4.79
CA PRO A 239 28.93 12.76 -5.14
C PRO A 239 29.14 11.83 -3.94
N ASN A 240 28.96 12.31 -2.71
CA ASN A 240 29.21 11.52 -1.51
C ASN A 240 28.34 11.98 -0.34
N TYR A 241 27.18 11.35 -0.16
CA TYR A 241 26.35 11.51 1.03
C TYR A 241 26.61 10.37 2.00
N VAL A 242 26.98 10.71 3.24
CA VAL A 242 27.23 9.75 4.32
C VAL A 242 26.05 9.76 5.28
N ARG A 243 25.59 8.57 5.66
CA ARG A 243 24.53 8.43 6.66
C ARG A 243 25.06 8.77 8.05
N LYS A 244 24.43 9.70 8.76
CA LYS A 244 24.76 10.04 10.14
C LYS A 244 24.65 8.83 11.06
N GLY A 245 25.65 8.68 11.92
CA GLY A 245 25.73 7.61 12.91
C GLY A 245 26.33 6.30 12.42
N THR A 246 26.84 6.24 11.18
CA THR A 246 27.66 5.11 10.74
C THR A 246 29.07 5.20 11.34
N ILE A 247 29.72 4.05 11.49
CA ILE A 247 31.11 3.93 11.99
C ILE A 247 32.14 4.03 10.87
N PHE A 248 31.75 3.65 9.65
CA PHE A 248 32.53 3.78 8.44
C PHE A 248 31.84 4.88 7.63
N GLU A 249 32.55 5.98 7.38
CA GLU A 249 32.05 7.18 6.67
C GLU A 249 31.96 6.93 5.15
N GLU A 250 31.52 5.73 4.77
CA GLU A 250 31.29 5.34 3.38
C GLU A 250 29.95 5.92 2.92
N GLY A 251 30.03 6.88 2.00
CA GLY A 251 28.86 7.49 1.40
C GLY A 251 28.49 6.91 0.04
N GLU A 252 27.41 7.46 -0.50
CA GLU A 252 26.89 7.13 -1.82
C GLU A 252 26.53 8.40 -2.59
N VAL A 253 26.67 8.35 -3.92
CA VAL A 253 26.20 9.40 -4.82
C VAL A 253 24.68 9.51 -4.72
N GLY A 254 24.15 10.71 -4.55
CA GLY A 254 22.70 10.87 -4.43
C GLY A 254 22.21 12.31 -4.37
N ILE A 255 20.92 12.44 -4.11
CA ILE A 255 20.22 13.71 -3.96
C ILE A 255 19.57 13.73 -2.58
N LEU A 256 19.76 14.84 -1.85
CA LEU A 256 19.12 15.09 -0.57
C LEU A 256 18.08 16.20 -0.72
N LEU A 257 16.88 15.94 -0.22
CA LEU A 257 15.77 16.88 -0.17
C LEU A 257 15.86 17.73 1.10
N ASP A 258 15.56 19.02 0.99
CA ASP A 258 15.46 19.90 2.15
C ASP A 258 14.12 19.73 2.90
N ASN A 259 14.02 20.38 4.05
CA ASN A 259 12.82 20.36 4.88
C ASN A 259 11.56 20.79 4.10
N THR A 260 11.67 21.82 3.25
CA THR A 260 10.58 22.30 2.41
C THR A 260 10.10 21.24 1.43
N ALA A 261 11.02 20.58 0.71
CA ALA A 261 10.69 19.51 -0.23
C ALA A 261 10.03 18.32 0.46
N ILE A 262 10.54 17.92 1.63
CA ILE A 262 9.96 16.83 2.44
C ILE A 262 8.54 17.19 2.86
N ASP A 263 8.31 18.40 3.37
CA ASP A 263 6.98 18.84 3.82
C ASP A 263 5.95 18.86 2.69
N ILE A 264 6.33 19.34 1.49
CA ILE A 264 5.45 19.32 0.32
C ILE A 264 5.03 17.88 -0.02
N LEU A 265 5.99 16.96 -0.06
CA LEU A 265 5.73 15.55 -0.39
C LEU A 265 4.89 14.83 0.69
N VAL A 266 5.12 15.15 1.97
CA VAL A 266 4.30 14.68 3.09
C VAL A 266 2.86 15.15 2.93
N ASN A 267 2.65 16.45 2.73
CA ASN A 267 1.31 17.04 2.63
C ASN A 267 0.57 16.54 1.39
N GLU A 268 1.25 16.42 0.25
CA GLU A 268 0.65 15.84 -0.96
C GLU A 268 0.23 14.38 -0.72
N THR A 269 1.06 13.58 -0.06
CA THR A 269 0.72 12.20 0.30
C THR A 269 -0.49 12.13 1.23
N LEU A 270 -0.56 13.00 2.24
CA LEU A 270 -1.71 13.10 3.14
C LEU A 270 -2.98 13.55 2.41
N ASN A 271 -2.88 14.46 1.45
CA ASN A 271 -4.01 14.88 0.61
C ASN A 271 -4.53 13.73 -0.26
N LEU A 272 -3.64 12.98 -0.92
CA LEU A 272 -4.02 11.78 -1.67
C LEU A 272 -4.74 10.75 -0.79
N LEU A 273 -4.35 10.62 0.48
CA LEU A 273 -5.01 9.75 1.44
C LEU A 273 -6.39 10.27 1.86
N ARG A 274 -6.54 11.58 2.08
CA ARG A 274 -7.84 12.20 2.41
C ARG A 274 -8.84 12.07 1.26
N GLU A 275 -8.38 12.23 0.03
CA GLU A 275 -9.20 12.13 -1.18
C GLU A 275 -9.38 10.70 -1.70
N LEU A 276 -8.79 9.70 -1.01
CA LEU A 276 -8.84 8.31 -1.44
C LEU A 276 -10.29 7.82 -1.47
N SER A 277 -10.74 7.43 -2.65
CA SER A 277 -11.99 6.71 -2.85
C SER A 277 -11.80 5.52 -3.78
N ILE A 278 -12.47 4.41 -3.46
CA ILE A 278 -12.41 3.17 -4.23
C ILE A 278 -13.82 2.83 -4.68
N LYS A 279 -14.02 2.71 -6.00
CA LYS A 279 -15.25 2.17 -6.61
C LYS A 279 -14.87 0.92 -7.39
N GLN A 280 -15.15 -0.25 -6.83
CA GLN A 280 -14.73 -1.53 -7.38
C GLN A 280 -15.69 -2.64 -6.96
N ALA A 281 -15.85 -3.67 -7.81
CA ALA A 281 -16.65 -4.86 -7.51
C ALA A 281 -18.10 -4.59 -7.07
N LYS A 282 -18.68 -3.48 -7.55
CA LYS A 282 -20.01 -2.97 -7.18
C LYS A 282 -20.16 -2.51 -5.71
N GLY A 283 -19.05 -2.40 -4.98
CA GLY A 283 -18.98 -1.70 -3.70
C GLY A 283 -18.24 -0.38 -3.83
N TYR A 284 -18.20 0.38 -2.73
CA TYR A 284 -17.39 1.58 -2.63
C TYR A 284 -16.81 1.76 -1.22
N MET A 285 -15.74 2.55 -1.14
CA MET A 285 -15.17 3.07 0.10
C MET A 285 -14.62 4.47 -0.16
N TYR A 286 -14.70 5.36 0.82
CA TYR A 286 -14.04 6.66 0.82
C TYR A 286 -13.44 6.94 2.20
N VAL A 287 -12.32 7.64 2.24
CA VAL A 287 -11.71 8.10 3.48
C VAL A 287 -12.52 9.26 4.04
N GLU A 288 -12.86 9.18 5.31
CA GLU A 288 -13.59 10.24 6.03
C GLU A 288 -12.62 11.14 6.79
N SER A 289 -11.64 10.54 7.48
CA SER A 289 -10.70 11.29 8.30
C SER A 289 -9.31 10.68 8.29
N VAL A 290 -8.32 11.56 8.37
CA VAL A 290 -6.90 11.23 8.54
C VAL A 290 -6.37 12.03 9.72
N GLU A 291 -6.11 11.34 10.83
CA GLU A 291 -5.44 11.89 12.01
C GLU A 291 -3.94 11.71 11.85
N VAL A 292 -3.14 12.74 12.15
CA VAL A 292 -1.70 12.78 11.85
C VAL A 292 -0.88 12.95 13.13
N ASP A 293 0.31 12.35 13.16
CA ASP A 293 1.30 12.46 14.21
C ASP A 293 2.70 12.68 13.62
N TYR A 294 3.22 13.90 13.74
CA TYR A 294 4.59 14.24 13.39
C TYR A 294 5.53 13.72 14.50
N ASN A 295 6.00 12.49 14.33
CA ASN A 295 6.69 11.70 15.35
C ASN A 295 8.20 11.96 15.38
N ASP A 296 8.64 12.65 16.43
CA ASP A 296 10.03 12.97 16.76
C ASP A 296 10.70 11.91 17.67
N SER A 297 9.89 11.02 18.24
CA SER A 297 10.35 9.96 19.14
C SER A 297 11.04 8.81 18.38
N ASN A 298 11.80 7.99 19.10
CA ASN A 298 12.42 6.79 18.50
C ASN A 298 11.42 5.65 18.25
N LYS A 299 10.22 5.70 18.83
CA LYS A 299 9.24 4.61 18.76
C LYS A 299 8.14 4.99 17.76
N MET A 300 8.27 4.50 16.53
CA MET A 300 7.27 4.65 15.46
C MET A 300 5.85 4.26 15.91
N MET A 301 4.81 4.77 15.26
CA MET A 301 3.40 4.49 15.56
C MET A 301 2.99 4.93 16.97
N ARG A 302 3.40 6.14 17.39
CA ARG A 302 2.97 6.73 18.67
C ARG A 302 1.46 6.94 18.68
N ILE A 303 0.90 7.46 17.59
CA ILE A 303 -0.56 7.59 17.36
C ILE A 303 -1.37 6.29 17.60
N LYS A 304 -0.76 5.10 17.46
CA LYS A 304 -1.43 3.82 17.69
C LYS A 304 -1.40 3.37 19.16
N ARG A 305 -0.36 3.73 19.91
CA ARG A 305 -0.14 3.28 21.29
C ARG A 305 -0.62 4.29 22.33
N SER A 306 -0.42 5.57 22.03
CA SER A 306 -0.66 6.71 22.92
C SER A 306 -1.16 7.88 22.08
N PRO A 307 -2.40 7.81 21.55
CA PRO A 307 -2.97 8.84 20.68
C PRO A 307 -2.96 10.24 21.30
N GLU A 308 -3.08 10.32 22.63
CA GLU A 308 -3.05 11.58 23.40
C GLU A 308 -1.70 12.30 23.37
N GLN A 309 -0.63 11.62 22.94
CA GLN A 309 0.72 12.18 22.79
C GLN A 309 1.05 12.51 21.33
N ALA A 310 0.08 12.39 20.41
CA ALA A 310 0.30 12.69 19.00
C ALA A 310 0.49 14.20 18.78
N ASN A 311 1.46 14.54 17.94
CA ASN A 311 1.70 15.91 17.51
C ASN A 311 0.93 16.14 16.20
N LEU A 312 -0.18 16.86 16.24
CA LEU A 312 -1.04 17.10 15.07
C LEU A 312 -0.39 18.02 14.04
N GLU A 313 0.52 18.89 14.48
CA GLU A 313 1.24 19.86 13.66
C GLU A 313 2.76 19.68 13.85
N PRO A 314 3.58 19.97 12.82
CA PRO A 314 5.02 19.86 12.92
C PRO A 314 5.57 20.88 13.94
N GLN A 315 6.05 20.39 15.09
CA GLN A 315 6.61 21.23 16.16
C GLN A 315 8.09 21.57 15.95
N MET A 316 8.74 20.91 15.00
CA MET A 316 10.16 21.06 14.70
C MET A 316 10.45 20.62 13.26
N ASP A 317 11.68 20.82 12.81
CA ASP A 317 12.13 20.37 11.49
C ASP A 317 12.19 18.84 11.38
N TYR A 318 12.10 18.35 10.14
CA TYR A 318 12.37 16.95 9.83
C TYR A 318 13.80 16.56 10.18
N ALA A 319 13.95 15.32 10.62
CA ALA A 319 15.24 14.75 10.94
C ALA A 319 16.10 14.60 9.69
N VAL A 320 17.33 15.11 9.72
CA VAL A 320 18.30 14.99 8.62
C VAL A 320 19.23 13.79 8.89
N TYR A 321 19.10 12.73 8.09
CA TYR A 321 19.85 11.47 8.25
C TYR A 321 21.15 11.41 7.46
N PHE A 322 21.34 12.25 6.44
CA PHE A 322 22.54 12.27 5.61
C PHE A 322 23.28 13.61 5.68
N GLU A 323 24.59 13.58 5.44
CA GLU A 323 25.43 14.76 5.32
C GLU A 323 26.41 14.61 4.15
N ALA A 324 26.68 15.70 3.45
CA ALA A 324 27.68 15.73 2.39
C ALA A 324 29.09 15.72 3.01
N GLN A 325 29.95 14.85 2.51
CA GLN A 325 31.37 14.78 2.86
C GLN A 325 32.26 14.93 1.63
#